data_AF-A0A928LNF0-F1
#
_entry.id   AF-A0A928LNF0-F1
#
_cell.length_a   1.000
_cell.length_b   1.000
_cell.length_c   1.000
_cell.angle_alpha   90.00
_cell.angle_beta   90.00
_cell.angle_gamma   90.00
#
_symmetry.space_group_name_H-M   'P 1'
#
loop_
_entity.id
_entity.type
_entity.pdbx_description
1 polymer ?
#
loop_
_entity_poly.entity_id
_entity_poly.type
_entity_poly.pdbx_seq_one_letter_code
_entity_poly.pdbx_strand_id
1 'polypeptide(L)'
;MFLTFTNQAQSLNYSSIYLSKNLQKKRGSTIWTWKGDYINLGAGAELGIYRGSSGHRIVDPRLAMWMGMTVTYKDNFIIDYYPEKDQWWITGFNPAYQNVNVNELFVSIGLGFNDFDMYYAFKGRAERDFRWSFYDDLEMAILRF
;
A
#
# COMPACT_ATOMS: atom_id res chain seq x y z
N MET A 1 -8.20 -15.11 -9.27
CA MET A 1 -8.30 -14.09 -10.32
C MET A 1 -7.34 -12.98 -9.93
N PHE A 2 -6.29 -12.74 -10.72
CA PHE A 2 -5.32 -11.67 -10.43
C PHE A 2 -5.54 -10.56 -11.45
N LEU A 3 -5.80 -9.35 -10.97
CA LEU A 3 -5.87 -8.16 -11.80
C LEU A 3 -4.46 -7.57 -11.86
N THR A 4 -3.83 -7.66 -13.03
CA THR A 4 -2.64 -6.87 -13.36
C THR A 4 -3.13 -5.44 -13.60
N PHE A 5 -3.18 -4.61 -12.55
CA PHE A 5 -3.75 -3.26 -12.60
C PHE A 5 -2.87 -2.20 -13.31
N THR A 6 -1.81 -2.59 -14.00
CA THR A 6 -0.85 -1.61 -14.56
C THR A 6 -1.33 -0.92 -15.84
N ASN A 7 -2.44 -1.36 -16.46
CA ASN A 7 -2.86 -0.87 -17.79
C ASN A 7 -4.21 -0.11 -17.81
N GLN A 8 -4.81 0.24 -16.68
CA GLN A 8 -6.12 0.93 -16.68
C GLN A 8 -6.25 2.13 -15.73
N ALA A 9 -5.14 2.69 -15.23
CA ALA A 9 -5.16 3.97 -14.52
C ALA A 9 -4.86 5.12 -15.49
N GLN A 10 -5.63 6.20 -15.45
CA GLN A 10 -5.34 7.41 -16.22
C GLN A 10 -4.09 8.14 -15.69
N SER A 11 -3.86 8.06 -14.38
CA SER A 11 -2.66 8.55 -13.70
C SER A 11 -2.42 7.74 -12.42
N LEU A 12 -1.15 7.40 -12.15
CA LEU A 12 -0.78 6.48 -11.06
C LEU A 12 0.56 6.85 -10.43
N ASN A 13 0.60 6.95 -9.11
CA ASN A 13 1.83 6.93 -8.33
C ASN A 13 1.88 5.64 -7.51
N TYR A 14 3.00 4.93 -7.50
CA TYR A 14 3.14 3.67 -6.76
C TYR A 14 4.43 3.61 -5.93
N SER A 15 4.46 2.69 -4.98
CA SER A 15 5.66 2.29 -4.24
C SER A 15 5.64 0.78 -4.02
N SER A 16 6.80 0.14 -4.16
CA SER A 16 6.96 -1.30 -3.96
C SER A 16 8.27 -1.63 -3.27
N ILE A 17 8.20 -2.36 -2.16
CA ILE A 17 9.39 -2.71 -1.37
C ILE A 17 9.39 -4.21 -1.13
N TYR A 18 10.44 -4.88 -1.57
CA TYR A 18 10.64 -6.32 -1.38
C TYR A 18 11.50 -6.62 -0.16
N LEU A 19 10.99 -7.47 0.72
CA LEU A 19 11.61 -7.97 1.94
C LEU A 19 12.01 -9.41 1.73
N SER A 20 13.27 -9.78 1.92
CA SER A 20 13.69 -11.18 1.94
C SER A 20 14.21 -11.56 3.31
N LYS A 21 13.63 -12.60 3.94
CA LYS A 21 14.18 -13.22 5.16
C LYS A 21 15.35 -14.18 4.86
N ASN A 22 15.66 -14.46 3.58
CA ASN A 22 16.82 -15.28 3.19
C ASN A 22 17.20 -15.10 1.70
N LEU A 23 18.39 -14.59 1.37
CA LEU A 23 18.80 -14.35 -0.03
C LEU A 23 18.87 -15.64 -0.88
N GLN A 24 19.06 -16.80 -0.24
CA GLN A 24 19.21 -18.12 -0.88
C GLN A 24 17.88 -18.86 -1.13
N LYS A 25 16.80 -18.50 -0.42
CA LYS A 25 15.45 -19.07 -0.64
C LYS A 25 14.54 -17.91 -1.02
N LYS A 26 13.96 -17.92 -2.22
CA LYS A 26 12.93 -16.96 -2.71
C LYS A 26 11.65 -16.95 -1.84
N ARG A 27 11.77 -16.61 -0.56
CA ARG A 27 10.71 -16.55 0.46
C ARG A 27 10.68 -15.13 1.04
N GLY A 28 10.49 -14.16 0.17
CA GLY A 28 10.29 -12.78 0.57
C GLY A 28 8.86 -12.31 0.37
N SER A 29 8.54 -11.16 0.94
CA SER A 29 7.26 -10.48 0.81
C SER A 29 7.46 -9.13 0.14
N THR A 30 6.53 -8.69 -0.69
CA THR A 30 6.47 -7.34 -1.23
C THR A 30 5.32 -6.60 -0.59
N ILE A 31 5.61 -5.43 -0.03
CA ILE A 31 4.61 -4.41 0.27
C ILE A 31 4.44 -3.58 -1.00
N TRP A 32 3.21 -3.49 -1.49
CA TRP A 32 2.86 -2.73 -2.68
C TRP A 32 1.77 -1.72 -2.35
N THR A 33 1.94 -0.51 -2.84
CA THR A 33 1.01 0.59 -2.62
C THR A 33 0.87 1.42 -3.89
N TRP A 34 -0.31 1.98 -4.10
CA TRP A 34 -0.53 2.97 -5.16
C TRP A 34 -1.63 3.96 -4.79
N LYS A 35 -1.58 5.14 -5.41
CA LYS A 35 -2.69 6.09 -5.52
C LYS A 35 -2.92 6.44 -6.99
N GLY A 36 -4.14 6.76 -7.35
CA GLY A 36 -4.44 7.17 -8.71
C GLY A 36 -5.92 7.29 -9.02
N ASP A 37 -6.18 7.60 -10.28
CA ASP A 37 -7.53 7.59 -10.84
C ASP A 37 -7.67 6.43 -11.82
N TYR A 38 -8.51 5.49 -11.44
CA TYR A 38 -8.67 4.24 -12.16
C TYR A 38 -9.87 4.35 -13.10
N ILE A 39 -9.67 3.96 -14.37
CA ILE A 39 -10.73 4.05 -15.39
C ILE A 39 -11.97 3.30 -14.89
N ASN A 40 -13.10 4.00 -14.87
CA ASN A 40 -14.42 3.54 -14.41
C ASN A 40 -14.58 3.25 -12.91
N LEU A 41 -13.53 3.32 -12.09
CA LEU A 41 -13.63 3.18 -10.63
C LEU A 41 -13.44 4.52 -9.89
N GLY A 42 -12.77 5.49 -10.52
CA GLY A 42 -12.49 6.81 -9.96
C GLY A 42 -11.22 6.85 -9.09
N ALA A 43 -11.07 7.96 -8.38
CA ALA A 43 -9.96 8.23 -7.48
C ALA A 43 -9.89 7.20 -6.35
N GLY A 44 -8.69 6.70 -6.07
CA GLY A 44 -8.52 5.64 -5.10
C GLY A 44 -7.07 5.34 -4.78
N ALA A 45 -6.91 4.33 -3.94
CA ALA A 45 -5.61 3.82 -3.52
C ALA A 45 -5.69 2.37 -3.03
N GLU A 46 -4.53 1.77 -2.87
CA GLU A 46 -4.37 0.41 -2.38
C GLU A 46 -3.11 0.26 -1.53
N LEU A 47 -3.19 -0.65 -0.58
CA LEU A 47 -2.05 -1.28 0.08
C LEU A 47 -2.26 -2.80 0.07
N GLY A 48 -1.22 -3.55 -0.30
CA GLY A 48 -1.24 -5.01 -0.23
C GLY A 48 0.12 -5.61 0.08
N ILE A 49 0.10 -6.74 0.77
CA ILE A 49 1.28 -7.53 1.09
C ILE A 49 1.18 -8.87 0.39
N TYR A 50 2.22 -9.19 -0.38
CA TYR A 50 2.25 -10.38 -1.22
C TYR A 50 3.53 -11.15 -1.03
N ARG A 51 3.55 -12.45 -1.34
CA ARG A 51 4.80 -13.23 -1.40
C ARG A 51 5.43 -13.17 -2.78
N GLY A 52 6.76 -13.13 -2.81
CA GLY A 52 7.59 -13.13 -4.02
C GLY A 52 8.14 -11.74 -4.37
N SER A 53 9.19 -11.71 -5.21
CA SER A 53 9.94 -10.50 -5.56
C SER A 53 9.57 -9.88 -6.90
N SER A 54 9.02 -10.65 -7.84
CA SER A 54 8.72 -10.21 -9.21
C SER A 54 7.78 -11.19 -9.93
N GLY A 55 7.05 -10.70 -10.94
CA GLY A 55 6.12 -11.50 -11.73
C GLY A 55 4.82 -11.83 -10.97
N HIS A 56 4.41 -13.10 -10.97
CA HIS A 56 3.24 -13.59 -10.24
C HIS A 56 3.48 -13.52 -8.73
N ARG A 57 2.94 -12.48 -8.10
CA ARG A 57 2.86 -12.34 -6.65
C ARG A 57 1.77 -13.27 -6.11
N ILE A 58 2.05 -13.97 -5.02
CA ILE A 58 1.11 -14.91 -4.41
C ILE A 58 0.44 -14.22 -3.23
N VAL A 59 -0.90 -14.22 -3.22
CA VAL A 59 -1.71 -13.80 -2.06
C VAL A 59 -1.43 -14.75 -0.90
N ASP A 60 -1.10 -14.19 0.26
CA ASP A 60 -0.98 -14.97 1.49
C ASP A 60 -1.72 -14.25 2.62
N PRO A 61 -2.97 -14.64 2.94
CA PRO A 61 -3.75 -14.02 4.00
C PRO A 61 -3.12 -14.14 5.39
N ARG A 62 -2.12 -15.03 5.57
CA ARG A 62 -1.37 -15.13 6.83
C ARG A 62 -0.41 -13.96 7.05
N LEU A 63 -0.22 -13.11 6.05
CA LEU A 63 0.49 -11.83 6.16
C LEU A 63 -0.44 -10.69 6.57
N ALA A 64 -1.68 -10.99 6.98
CA ALA A 64 -2.59 -9.98 7.45
C ALA A 64 -2.04 -9.29 8.71
N MET A 65 -2.17 -7.97 8.73
CA MET A 65 -1.80 -7.11 9.85
C MET A 65 -2.66 -5.85 9.82
N TRP A 66 -2.51 -4.98 10.82
CA TRP A 66 -3.27 -3.75 10.87
C TRP A 66 -2.95 -2.87 9.66
N MET A 67 -3.99 -2.41 8.97
CA MET A 67 -3.89 -1.49 7.84
C MET A 67 -4.96 -0.41 7.96
N GLY A 68 -4.65 0.80 7.50
CA GLY A 68 -5.60 1.90 7.44
C GLY A 68 -5.30 2.84 6.27
N MET A 69 -6.33 3.49 5.75
CA MET A 69 -6.17 4.39 4.62
C MET A 69 -7.13 5.59 4.66
N THR A 70 -6.59 6.76 4.30
CA THR A 70 -7.37 7.94 3.94
C THR A 70 -6.97 8.43 2.56
N VAL A 71 -7.95 8.92 1.80
CA VAL A 71 -7.74 9.56 0.50
C VAL A 71 -8.45 10.91 0.51
N THR A 72 -7.71 11.95 0.15
CA THR A 72 -8.18 13.33 0.11
C THR A 72 -8.02 13.89 -1.29
N TYR A 73 -9.05 14.54 -1.82
CA TYR A 73 -8.98 15.29 -3.07
C TYR A 73 -9.42 16.74 -2.82
N LYS A 74 -8.54 17.71 -3.12
CA LYS A 74 -8.80 19.14 -2.87
C LYS A 74 -9.36 19.39 -1.45
N ASP A 75 -8.62 18.90 -0.45
CA ASP A 75 -8.93 19.01 0.98
C ASP A 75 -10.21 18.30 1.46
N ASN A 76 -10.91 17.56 0.58
CA ASN A 76 -12.07 16.74 0.97
C ASN A 76 -11.65 15.28 1.17
N PHE A 77 -11.98 14.70 2.32
CA PHE A 77 -11.87 13.26 2.52
C PHE A 77 -12.89 12.55 1.63
N ILE A 78 -12.39 11.72 0.70
CA ILE A 78 -13.21 10.96 -0.24
C ILE A 78 -13.22 9.46 0.07
N ILE A 79 -12.24 9.00 0.84
CA ILE A 79 -12.16 7.65 1.41
C ILE A 79 -11.58 7.75 2.81
N ASP A 80 -12.22 7.07 3.75
CA ASP A 80 -11.78 6.88 5.13
C ASP A 80 -12.03 5.41 5.49
N TYR A 81 -10.97 4.60 5.56
CA TYR A 81 -11.08 3.15 5.73
C TYR A 81 -10.07 2.62 6.75
N TYR A 82 -10.59 2.22 7.91
CA TYR A 82 -9.85 1.64 9.03
C TYR A 82 -10.53 0.34 9.48
N PRO A 83 -10.27 -0.80 8.82
CA PRO A 83 -10.86 -2.07 9.21
C PRO A 83 -10.41 -2.49 10.61
N GLU A 84 -11.35 -3.01 11.41
CA GLU A 84 -11.06 -3.51 12.76
C GLU A 84 -10.21 -4.78 12.76
N LYS A 85 -10.32 -5.59 11.71
CA LYS A 85 -9.58 -6.84 11.56
C LYS A 85 -8.32 -6.62 10.74
N ASP A 86 -7.28 -7.38 11.05
CA ASP A 86 -6.07 -7.46 10.25
C ASP A 86 -6.39 -7.79 8.79
N GLN A 87 -5.73 -7.07 7.88
CA GLN A 87 -5.88 -7.20 6.44
C GLN A 87 -4.54 -7.53 5.82
N TRP A 88 -4.53 -8.35 4.78
CA TRP A 88 -3.37 -8.51 3.89
C TRP A 88 -3.44 -7.56 2.69
N TRP A 89 -4.61 -6.93 2.48
CA TRP A 89 -4.92 -6.03 1.39
C TRP A 89 -6.08 -5.10 1.76
N ILE A 90 -5.92 -3.80 1.49
CA ILE A 90 -6.98 -2.80 1.55
C ILE A 90 -7.00 -1.99 0.26
N THR A 91 -8.21 -1.63 -0.19
CA THR A 91 -8.40 -0.75 -1.33
C THR A 91 -9.63 0.11 -1.11
N GLY A 92 -9.70 1.22 -1.82
CA GLY A 92 -10.88 2.07 -1.89
C GLY A 92 -10.87 2.85 -3.19
N PHE A 93 -12.04 2.99 -3.78
CA PHE A 93 -12.29 3.78 -4.99
C PHE A 93 -13.54 4.61 -4.77
N ASN A 94 -13.53 5.86 -5.23
CA ASN A 94 -14.68 6.73 -5.20
C ASN A 94 -15.10 7.12 -6.63
N PRO A 95 -16.12 6.44 -7.21
CA PRO A 95 -16.56 6.68 -8.58
C PRO A 95 -17.11 8.09 -8.83
N ALA A 96 -17.46 8.85 -7.78
CA ALA A 96 -17.89 10.24 -7.93
C ALA A 96 -16.74 11.19 -8.31
N TYR A 97 -15.48 10.75 -8.12
CA TYR A 97 -14.28 11.52 -8.39
C TYR A 97 -13.51 10.88 -9.55
N GLN A 98 -13.86 11.26 -10.79
CA GLN A 98 -13.19 10.79 -12.01
C GLN A 98 -12.43 11.91 -12.71
N ASN A 99 -11.46 11.51 -13.53
CA ASN A 99 -10.50 12.35 -14.23
C ASN A 99 -9.81 13.36 -13.29
N VAL A 100 -9.48 12.94 -12.06
CA VAL A 100 -8.83 13.77 -11.06
C VAL A 100 -7.35 13.95 -11.37
N ASN A 101 -6.80 15.11 -11.01
CA ASN A 101 -5.36 15.33 -11.05
C ASN A 101 -4.69 14.59 -9.87
N VAL A 102 -3.84 13.60 -10.15
CA VAL A 102 -3.12 12.80 -9.13
C VAL A 102 -2.22 13.65 -8.21
N ASN A 103 -1.83 14.85 -8.63
CA ASN A 103 -1.06 15.78 -7.79
C ASN A 103 -1.91 16.48 -6.73
N GLU A 104 -3.23 16.50 -6.89
CA GLU A 104 -4.20 17.04 -5.92
C GLU A 104 -4.86 15.92 -5.09
N LEU A 105 -4.46 14.66 -5.33
CA LEU A 105 -4.93 13.48 -4.63
C LEU A 105 -3.92 13.07 -3.56
N PHE A 106 -4.21 13.30 -2.29
CA PHE A 106 -3.31 12.96 -1.18
C PHE A 106 -3.75 11.67 -0.52
N VAL A 107 -2.79 10.80 -0.20
CA VAL A 107 -3.10 9.47 0.35
C VAL A 107 -2.27 9.20 1.61
N SER A 108 -3.01 9.02 2.71
CA SER A 108 -2.66 8.42 3.98
C SER A 108 -2.66 6.90 3.97
N ILE A 109 -1.57 6.13 3.97
CA ILE A 109 -1.63 4.67 4.17
C ILE A 109 -0.80 4.27 5.39
N GLY A 110 -1.43 3.57 6.33
CA GLY A 110 -0.79 3.04 7.54
C GLY A 110 -0.66 1.51 7.49
N LEU A 111 0.48 1.01 7.99
CA LEU A 111 0.75 -0.40 8.18
C LEU A 111 1.35 -0.61 9.58
N GLY A 112 0.66 -1.40 10.41
CA GLY A 112 1.10 -1.78 11.75
C GLY A 112 1.61 -3.21 11.71
N PHE A 113 2.90 -3.41 11.98
CA PHE A 113 3.54 -4.72 11.87
C PHE A 113 3.26 -5.53 13.14
N ASN A 114 3.13 -6.84 12.98
CA ASN A 114 2.99 -7.81 14.07
C ASN A 114 4.21 -8.75 14.17
N ASP A 115 5.28 -8.45 13.42
CA ASP A 115 6.56 -9.18 13.39
C ASP A 115 7.69 -8.14 13.39
N PHE A 116 8.37 -8.04 14.53
CA PHE A 116 9.45 -7.10 14.79
C PHE A 116 10.56 -7.15 13.72
N ASP A 117 11.01 -8.35 13.34
CA ASP A 117 12.04 -8.53 12.33
C ASP A 117 11.59 -8.01 10.96
N MET A 118 10.30 -8.19 10.63
CA MET A 118 9.72 -7.70 9.39
C MET A 118 9.65 -6.16 9.38
N TYR A 119 9.28 -5.55 10.51
CA TYR A 119 9.28 -4.09 10.66
C TYR A 119 10.65 -3.49 10.39
N TYR A 120 11.70 -3.94 11.08
CA TYR A 120 13.04 -3.40 10.90
C TYR A 120 13.64 -3.75 9.52
N ALA A 121 13.32 -4.92 8.96
CA ALA A 121 13.71 -5.25 7.59
C ALA A 121 13.02 -4.37 6.54
N PHE A 122 11.79 -3.91 6.82
CA PHE A 122 11.07 -2.95 5.98
C PHE A 122 11.63 -1.55 6.14
N LYS A 123 11.74 -1.05 7.37
CA LYS A 123 12.34 0.25 7.70
C LYS A 123 13.70 0.43 7.04
N GLY A 124 14.63 -0.53 7.21
CA GLY A 124 15.97 -0.43 6.62
C GLY A 124 16.01 -0.40 5.07
N ARG A 125 14.93 -0.80 4.39
CA ARG A 125 14.79 -0.66 2.93
C ARG A 125 14.04 0.60 2.51
N ALA A 126 13.08 1.02 3.33
CA ALA A 126 12.12 2.07 3.04
C ALA A 126 12.56 3.45 3.56
N GLU A 127 13.46 3.52 4.54
CA GLU A 127 13.89 4.75 5.21
C GLU A 127 14.49 5.81 4.28
N ARG A 128 14.97 5.43 3.10
CA ARG A 128 15.49 6.36 2.09
C ARG A 128 14.40 7.05 1.28
N ASP A 129 13.18 6.52 1.31
CA ASP A 129 12.01 7.10 0.66
C ASP A 129 11.31 8.01 1.67
N PHE A 130 11.47 9.31 1.50
CA PHE A 130 10.96 10.36 2.40
C PHE A 130 9.44 10.35 2.57
N ARG A 131 8.72 9.63 1.70
CA ARG A 131 7.27 9.44 1.82
C ARG A 131 6.89 8.55 2.99
N TRP A 132 7.82 7.73 3.48
CA TRP A 132 7.62 6.85 4.63
C TRP A 132 8.01 7.54 5.94
N SER A 133 7.13 7.44 6.93
CA SER A 133 7.39 7.78 8.33
C SER A 133 7.31 6.51 9.17
N PHE A 134 8.19 6.39 10.17
CA PHE A 134 8.33 5.21 11.02
C PHE A 134 8.10 5.59 12.48
N TYR A 135 7.31 4.79 13.18
CA TYR A 135 6.97 4.96 14.59
C TYR A 135 7.36 3.69 15.33
N ASP A 136 8.60 3.67 15.84
CA ASP A 136 9.25 2.47 16.38
C ASP A 136 8.50 1.89 17.58
N ASP A 137 7.97 2.73 18.47
CA ASP A 137 7.21 2.31 19.66
C ASP A 137 5.90 1.58 19.32
N LEU A 138 5.42 1.73 18.08
CA LEU A 138 4.18 1.12 17.59
C LEU A 138 4.42 0.08 16.49
N GLU A 139 5.69 -0.16 16.10
CA GLU A 139 6.06 -0.96 14.93
C GLU A 139 5.25 -0.57 13.67
N MET A 140 5.03 0.74 13.49
CA MET A 140 4.12 1.27 12.48
C MET A 140 4.87 2.07 11.42
N ALA A 141 4.49 1.88 10.16
CA ALA A 141 4.94 2.67 9.04
C ALA A 141 3.76 3.38 8.37
N ILE A 142 3.93 4.67 8.05
CA ILE A 142 2.93 5.46 7.33
C ILE A 142 3.53 5.98 6.03
N LEU A 143 2.89 5.68 4.91
CA LEU A 143 3.21 6.23 3.59
C LEU A 143 2.30 7.42 3.28
N ARG A 144 2.90 8.52 2.82
CA ARG A 144 2.18 9.71 2.34
C ARG A 144 2.53 10.01 0.88
N PHE A 145 1.51 10.03 0.03
CA PHE A 145 1.63 10.40 -1.39
C PHE A 145 1.13 11.81 -1.69
#